data_AF-A0A1M5K0C1-F1
#
_entry.id   AF-A0A1M5K0C1-F1
#
_cell.length_a   1.000
_cell.length_b   1.000
_cell.length_c   1.000
_cell.angle_alpha   90.00
_cell.angle_beta   90.00
_cell.angle_gamma   90.00
#
_symmetry.space_group_name_H-M   'P 1'
#
loop_
_entity.id
_entity.type
_entity.pdbx_description
1 polymer ?
#
loop_
_entity_poly.entity_id
_entity_poly.type
_entity_poly.pdbx_seq_one_letter_code
_entity_poly.pdbx_strand_id
1 'polypeptide(L)'
;MKKSLARIIVEPGFCMDCGSEMVKELMGIDDITNVFAYPMESLVVFQFIKANELSLALNKLMEMGHPPTGDTIKEENYVPPLCRCNGMGSNAA
;
A
#
# COMPACT_ATOMS: atom_id res chain seq x y z
N MET A 1 -22.38 -3.56 10.88
CA MET A 1 -21.66 -2.26 10.82
C MET A 1 -21.48 -1.86 9.36
N LYS A 2 -21.57 -0.57 9.04
CA LYS A 2 -21.37 -0.08 7.67
C LYS A 2 -19.88 -0.07 7.36
N LYS A 3 -19.48 -0.70 6.25
CA LYS A 3 -18.10 -0.67 5.75
C LYS A 3 -17.93 0.50 4.77
N SER A 4 -16.80 1.17 4.86
CA SER A 4 -16.36 2.20 3.91
C SER A 4 -15.29 1.62 2.99
N LEU A 5 -15.16 2.17 1.77
CA LEU A 5 -14.15 1.74 0.79
C LEU A 5 -13.06 2.80 0.68
N ALA A 6 -11.80 2.39 0.83
CA ALA A 6 -10.62 3.20 0.55
C ALA A 6 -10.03 2.81 -0.81
N ARG A 7 -9.56 3.82 -1.56
CA ARG A 7 -8.80 3.67 -2.80
C ARG A 7 -7.57 4.55 -2.69
N ILE A 8 -6.42 3.94 -2.46
CA ILE A 8 -5.17 4.63 -2.11
C ILE A 8 -4.19 4.43 -3.27
N ILE A 9 -3.88 5.51 -3.97
CA ILE A 9 -2.77 5.53 -4.94
C ILE A 9 -1.50 5.72 -4.14
N VAL A 10 -0.47 4.94 -4.41
CA VAL A 10 0.82 4.97 -3.70
C VAL A 10 1.98 5.29 -4.63
N GLU A 11 3.05 5.85 -4.07
CA GLU A 11 4.30 6.14 -4.77
C GLU A 11 5.51 5.74 -3.91
N PRO A 12 6.57 5.14 -4.48
CA PRO A 12 6.66 4.64 -5.85
C PRO A 12 5.70 3.46 -6.09
N GLY A 13 5.46 3.14 -7.36
CA GLY A 13 4.71 1.93 -7.72
C GLY A 13 5.34 0.65 -7.18
N PHE A 14 4.60 -0.46 -7.24
CA PHE A 14 4.98 -1.75 -6.65
C PHE A 14 4.78 -2.90 -7.65
N CYS A 15 5.46 -4.02 -7.46
CA CYS A 15 5.29 -5.24 -8.27
C CYS A 15 4.24 -6.18 -7.67
N MET A 16 3.95 -7.30 -8.36
CA MET A 16 3.02 -8.32 -7.88
C MET A 16 3.40 -8.89 -6.50
N ASP A 17 4.70 -9.07 -6.24
CA ASP A 17 5.18 -9.63 -4.97
C ASP A 17 4.92 -8.66 -3.81
N CYS A 18 5.28 -7.38 -3.99
CA CYS A 18 5.02 -6.35 -2.99
C CYS A 18 3.52 -6.06 -2.84
N GLY A 19 2.74 -6.16 -3.92
CA GLY A 19 1.28 -6.12 -3.84
C GLY A 19 0.70 -7.26 -2.99
N SER A 20 1.25 -8.47 -3.12
CA SER A 20 0.84 -9.62 -2.31
C SER A 20 1.20 -9.46 -0.84
N GLU A 21 2.37 -8.87 -0.56
CA GLU A 21 2.80 -8.54 0.80
C GLU A 21 1.91 -7.45 1.42
N MET A 22 1.59 -6.38 0.68
CA MET A 22 0.66 -5.33 1.15
C MET A 22 -0.70 -5.91 1.51
N VAL A 23 -1.24 -6.79 0.66
CA VAL A 23 -2.51 -7.47 0.93
C VAL A 23 -2.44 -8.24 2.25
N LYS A 24 -1.37 -9.01 2.46
CA LYS A 24 -1.17 -9.78 3.68
C LYS A 24 -1.07 -8.88 4.92
N GLU A 25 -0.25 -7.83 4.87
CA GLU A 25 -0.05 -6.93 6.01
C GLU A 25 -1.32 -6.14 6.35
N LEU A 26 -2.04 -5.63 5.35
CA LEU A 26 -3.30 -4.90 5.57
C LEU A 26 -4.44 -5.80 6.05
N MET A 27 -4.49 -7.07 5.62
CA MET A 27 -5.43 -8.06 6.15
C MET A 27 -5.13 -8.44 7.62
N GLY A 28 -3.93 -8.14 8.12
CA GLY A 28 -3.56 -8.31 9.52
C GLY A 28 -4.10 -7.22 10.45
N ILE A 29 -4.70 -6.15 9.92
CA ILE A 29 -5.31 -5.07 10.69
C ILE A 29 -6.77 -5.43 10.97
N ASP A 30 -7.17 -5.38 12.25
CA ASP A 30 -8.56 -5.62 12.66
C ASP A 30 -9.53 -4.72 11.88
N ASP A 31 -10.72 -5.23 11.58
CA ASP A 31 -11.79 -4.53 10.86
C ASP A 31 -11.44 -4.06 9.42
N ILE A 32 -10.27 -4.42 8.88
CA ILE A 32 -9.94 -4.30 7.44
C ILE A 32 -10.30 -5.59 6.70
N THR A 33 -10.97 -5.46 5.56
CA THR A 33 -11.39 -6.59 4.72
C THR A 33 -11.35 -6.25 3.24
N ASN A 34 -11.46 -7.27 2.37
CA ASN A 34 -11.54 -7.07 0.91
C ASN A 34 -10.38 -6.23 0.37
N VAL A 35 -9.16 -6.61 0.74
CA VAL A 35 -7.93 -5.93 0.33
C VAL A 35 -7.51 -6.42 -1.06
N PHE A 36 -7.26 -5.49 -1.97
CA PHE A 36 -6.77 -5.75 -3.32
C PHE A 36 -5.64 -4.78 -3.63
N ALA A 37 -4.58 -5.27 -4.25
CA ALA A 37 -3.48 -4.46 -4.75
C ALA A 37 -3.40 -4.57 -6.27
N TYR A 38 -3.24 -3.44 -6.93
CA TYR A 38 -3.20 -3.29 -8.39
C TYR A 38 -1.87 -2.62 -8.78
N PRO A 39 -0.83 -3.42 -9.06
CA PRO A 39 0.51 -2.93 -9.40
C PRO A 39 0.58 -1.97 -10.59
N MET A 40 -0.19 -2.21 -11.64
CA MET A 40 -0.16 -1.42 -12.87
C MET A 40 -0.68 0.01 -12.66
N GLU A 41 -1.61 0.17 -11.72
CA GLU A 41 -2.24 1.42 -11.35
C GLU A 41 -1.63 2.05 -10.09
N SER A 42 -0.61 1.41 -9.50
CA SER A 42 -0.07 1.75 -8.17
C SER A 42 -1.17 1.98 -7.14
N LEU A 43 -2.19 1.11 -7.13
CA LEU A 43 -3.44 1.32 -6.38
C LEU A 43 -3.67 0.18 -5.37
N VAL A 44 -3.96 0.55 -4.12
CA VAL A 44 -4.41 -0.37 -3.08
C VAL A 44 -5.83 -0.02 -2.68
N VAL A 45 -6.70 -1.02 -2.61
CA VAL A 45 -8.13 -0.89 -2.29
C VAL A 45 -8.46 -1.78 -1.13
N PHE A 46 -9.19 -1.28 -0.14
CA PHE A 46 -9.64 -2.08 0.99
C PHE A 46 -10.91 -1.50 1.62
N GLN A 47 -11.63 -2.32 2.38
CA GLN A 47 -12.76 -1.90 3.18
C GLN A 47 -12.39 -1.80 4.66
N PHE A 48 -12.94 -0.81 5.35
CA PHE A 48 -12.71 -0.56 6.78
C PHE A 48 -13.99 -0.12 7.48
N ILE A 49 -14.02 -0.13 8.82
CA ILE A 49 -15.20 0.26 9.61
C ILE A 49 -15.04 1.63 10.29
N LYS A 50 -13.88 1.90 10.89
CA LYS A 50 -13.58 3.14 11.64
C LYS A 50 -12.39 3.87 11.00
N ALA A 51 -12.31 5.17 11.25
CA ALA A 51 -11.23 6.00 10.72
C ALA A 51 -9.84 5.60 11.24
N ASN A 52 -9.76 5.00 12.44
CA ASN A 52 -8.49 4.53 13.00
C ASN A 52 -7.85 3.43 12.14
N GLU A 53 -8.64 2.49 11.61
CA GLU A 53 -8.10 1.44 10.76
C GLU A 53 -7.59 1.99 9.42
N LEU A 54 -8.24 3.03 8.88
CA LEU A 54 -7.73 3.75 7.72
C LEU A 54 -6.35 4.36 8.02
N SER A 55 -6.19 5.06 9.13
CA SER A 55 -4.88 5.63 9.52
C SER A 55 -3.81 4.55 9.71
N LEU A 56 -4.14 3.43 10.35
CA LEU A 56 -3.21 2.30 10.49
C LEU A 56 -2.79 1.72 9.14
N ALA A 57 -3.72 1.57 8.20
CA ALA A 57 -3.41 1.09 6.85
C ALA A 57 -2.46 2.03 6.09
N LEU A 58 -2.69 3.35 6.16
CA LEU A 58 -1.82 4.34 5.50
C LEU A 58 -0.41 4.34 6.10
N ASN A 59 -0.31 4.28 7.43
CA ASN A 59 0.99 4.15 8.11
C ASN A 59 1.70 2.86 7.69
N LYS A 60 0.97 1.74 7.60
CA LYS A 60 1.53 0.46 7.18
C LYS A 60 2.08 0.51 5.76
N LEU A 61 1.35 1.12 4.82
CA LEU A 61 1.81 1.32 3.45
C LEU A 61 3.08 2.20 3.40
N MET A 62 3.17 3.23 4.23
CA MET A 62 4.36 4.07 4.37
C MET A 62 5.56 3.30 4.95
N GLU A 63 5.35 2.49 5.99
CA GLU A 63 6.37 1.60 6.57
C GLU A 63 6.91 0.59 5.56
N MET A 64 6.06 0.15 4.62
CA MET A 64 6.43 -0.74 3.52
C MET A 64 7.13 -0.02 2.36
N GLY A 65 7.35 1.30 2.47
CA GLY A 65 8.02 2.09 1.43
C GLY A 65 7.12 2.52 0.28
N HIS A 66 5.80 2.43 0.45
CA HIS A 66 4.79 2.78 -0.57
C HIS A 66 3.76 3.77 0.01
N PRO A 67 4.17 4.98 0.39
CA PRO A 67 3.27 6.00 0.93
C PRO A 67 2.17 6.36 -0.08
N PRO A 68 1.02 6.85 0.39
CA PRO A 68 0.03 7.47 -0.48
C PRO A 68 0.65 8.60 -1.32
N THR A 69 0.20 8.75 -2.58
CA THR A 69 0.65 9.84 -3.44
C THR A 69 0.43 11.20 -2.76
N GLY A 70 1.49 12.02 -2.74
CA GLY A 70 1.50 13.31 -2.06
C GLY A 70 2.08 13.27 -0.63
N ASP A 71 2.19 12.09 -0.03
CA ASP A 71 2.93 11.90 1.21
C ASP A 71 4.41 11.64 0.89
N THR A 72 5.30 12.36 1.58
CA THR A 72 6.75 12.18 1.42
C THR A 72 7.28 11.29 2.53
N ILE A 73 7.92 10.17 2.19
CA ILE A 73 8.76 9.46 3.17
C ILE A 73 9.92 10.39 3.50
N LYS A 74 9.99 10.86 4.76
CA LYS A 74 11.22 11.44 5.27
C LYS A 74 12.23 10.30 5.46
N GLU A 75 13.46 10.47 4.98
CA GLU A 75 14.52 9.45 5.07
C GLU A 75 14.74 8.90 6.49
N GLU A 76 14.42 9.71 7.50
CA GLU A 76 14.48 9.39 8.93
C GLU A 76 13.42 8.37 9.42
N ASN A 77 12.31 8.20 8.69
CA ASN A 77 11.26 7.21 8.99
C ASN A 77 11.33 5.96 8.11
N TYR A 78 12.33 5.87 7.24
CA TYR A 78 12.46 4.82 6.25
C TYR A 78 13.13 3.58 6.87
N VAL A 79 12.44 2.44 6.83
CA VAL A 79 12.98 1.14 7.28
C VAL A 79 13.41 0.33 6.06
N PRO A 80 14.71 0.08 5.84
CA PRO A 80 15.19 -0.77 4.76
C PRO A 80 14.78 -2.25 4.96
N PRO A 81 14.59 -3.04 3.87
CA PRO A 81 14.86 -2.68 2.48
C PRO A 81 13.62 -2.14 1.73
N LEU A 82 13.86 -1.23 0.78
CA LEU A 82 12.91 -0.94 -0.28
C LEU A 82 12.50 -2.26 -0.96
N CYS A 83 11.23 -2.35 -1.32
CA CYS A 83 10.75 -3.34 -2.26
C CYS A 83 11.68 -3.36 -3.49
N ARG A 84 12.38 -4.48 -3.69
CA ARG A 84 13.25 -4.69 -4.85
C ARG A 84 12.39 -5.15 -6.01
N CYS A 85 11.56 -4.24 -6.54
CA CYS A 85 10.91 -4.44 -7.82
C CYS A 85 12.01 -4.50 -8.90
N ASN A 86 12.64 -5.65 -9.08
CA ASN A 86 13.59 -5.86 -10.16
C ASN A 86 12.79 -5.87 -11.47
N GLY A 87 12.62 -4.68 -12.08
CA GLY A 87 12.30 -4.55 -13.50
C GLY A 87 10.84 -4.75 -13.91
N MET A 88 9.92 -3.95 -13.40
CA MET A 88 8.71 -3.60 -14.17
C MET A 88 8.82 -2.14 -14.61
N GLY A 89 9.57 -1.90 -15.69
CA GLY A 89 9.74 -0.56 -16.26
C GLY A 89 10.98 -0.32 -17.11
N SER A 90 11.29 -1.20 -18.07
CA SER A 90 12.11 -0.85 -19.25
C SER A 90 11.84 -1.85 -20.38
N ASN A 91 10.63 -1.79 -20.93
CA ASN A 91 10.38 -2.12 -22.33
C ASN A 91 9.60 -0.93 -22.92
N ALA A 92 10.30 0.18 -23.08
CA ALA A 92 9.93 1.19 -24.06
C ALA A 92 10.71 0.86 -25.34
N ALA A 93 9.96 0.76 -26.44
CA ALA A 93 10.36 0.34 -27.78
C ALA A 93 11.50 1.16 -28.39
#